data_AF-A0A936VKD1-F1
#
_entry.id   AF-A0A936VKD1-F1
#
_cell.length_a   1.000
_cell.length_b   1.000
_cell.length_c   1.000
_cell.angle_alpha   90.00
_cell.angle_beta   90.00
_cell.angle_gamma   90.00
#
_symmetry.space_group_name_H-M   'P 1'
#
loop_
_entity.id
_entity.type
_entity.pdbx_description
1 polymer ?
#
loop_
_entity_poly.entity_id
_entity_poly.type
_entity_poly.pdbx_seq_one_letter_code
_entity_poly.pdbx_strand_id
1 'polypeptide(L)'
;MQEPALPLTPTGDLLTLRYVPLSAAKLWDRNAKLHDIGALATSIALHGFRDPPAYDAALDAFVEGNGRTEALQWMYAQGQERPRGIGLDAKTGEWCIPVLFGVDARSRLAAERYGIDHNNLVLAGGDFTAIDMAKNWGPGYLQIVQEMAEAKQLPVSVQAEDVQALVANALEQAQAEEATPPSDGSLLALANVVIGDPVHTVVAGDIWHVGDHLLICADVMTDWPIWAPYLQGDDVLFVPYAGPFAPLTIRAERYRMVLVQPDPYIAGHILDRYVELYGRDGIGKD
;
A
#
# COMPACT_ATOMS: atom_id res chain seq x y z
N MET A 1 55.29 -1.92 -1.97
CA MET A 1 54.22 -2.65 -2.68
C MET A 1 53.83 -3.81 -1.79
N GLN A 2 52.63 -3.79 -1.20
CA GLN A 2 52.11 -4.95 -0.47
C GLN A 2 51.80 -6.06 -1.48
N GLU A 3 52.23 -7.28 -1.20
CA GLU A 3 51.80 -8.47 -1.94
C GLU A 3 50.27 -8.54 -1.95
N PRO A 4 49.64 -8.88 -3.10
CA PRO A 4 48.21 -9.13 -3.11
C PRO A 4 47.94 -10.32 -2.19
N ALA A 5 47.12 -10.10 -1.16
CA ALA A 5 46.68 -11.17 -0.27
C ALA A 5 46.13 -12.32 -1.10
N LEU A 6 46.58 -13.55 -0.80
CA LEU A 6 46.03 -14.76 -1.42
C LEU A 6 44.50 -14.73 -1.33
N PRO A 7 43.78 -15.08 -2.40
CA PRO A 7 42.32 -15.13 -2.35
C PRO A 7 41.91 -16.10 -1.25
N LEU A 8 41.21 -15.59 -0.25
CA LEU A 8 40.59 -16.41 0.78
C LEU A 8 39.57 -17.31 0.09
N THR A 9 39.69 -18.63 0.28
CA THR A 9 38.64 -19.58 -0.10
C THR A 9 37.76 -19.81 1.13
N PRO A 10 36.61 -19.13 1.25
CA PRO A 10 35.71 -19.34 2.37
C PRO A 10 35.19 -20.80 2.39
N THR A 11 34.91 -21.32 3.58
CA THR A 11 34.30 -22.64 3.80
C THR A 11 32.98 -22.52 4.55
N GLY A 12 32.07 -23.48 4.38
CA GLY A 12 30.74 -23.51 5.03
C GLY A 12 29.57 -23.37 4.04
N ASP A 13 28.39 -23.07 4.56
CA ASP A 13 27.19 -22.78 3.77
C ASP A 13 27.29 -21.33 3.25
N LEU A 14 27.71 -21.20 2.00
CA LEU A 14 28.00 -19.91 1.39
C LEU A 14 26.91 -19.48 0.42
N LEU A 15 26.69 -18.16 0.36
CA LEU A 15 25.90 -17.56 -0.71
C LEU A 15 26.69 -17.57 -2.02
N THR A 16 26.00 -17.89 -3.10
CA THR A 16 26.51 -17.82 -4.46
C THR A 16 25.55 -17.03 -5.34
N LEU A 17 26.09 -16.19 -6.23
CA LEU A 17 25.28 -15.43 -7.18
C LEU A 17 25.33 -16.12 -8.55
N ARG A 18 24.16 -16.43 -9.10
CA ARG A 18 24.02 -17.04 -10.42
C ARG A 18 22.98 -16.28 -11.24
N TYR A 19 23.22 -16.15 -12.53
CA TYR A 19 22.23 -15.59 -13.45
C TYR A 19 21.32 -16.70 -13.95
N VAL A 20 20.01 -16.53 -13.84
CA VAL A 20 19.00 -17.49 -14.33
C VAL A 20 18.03 -16.81 -15.29
N PRO A 21 17.45 -17.52 -16.28
CA PRO A 21 16.42 -16.95 -17.14
C PRO A 21 15.26 -16.39 -16.33
N LEU A 22 14.72 -15.24 -16.74
CA LEU A 22 13.61 -14.57 -16.05
C LEU A 22 12.36 -15.45 -16.00
N SER A 23 12.13 -16.28 -17.01
CA SER A 23 11.06 -17.29 -17.06
C SER A 23 11.22 -18.41 -16.04
N ALA A 24 12.43 -18.65 -15.51
CA ALA A 24 12.69 -19.64 -14.48
C ALA A 24 12.47 -19.08 -13.06
N ALA A 25 12.16 -17.78 -12.91
CA ALA A 25 11.89 -17.19 -11.62
C ALA A 25 10.60 -17.74 -11.02
N LYS A 26 10.73 -18.41 -9.87
CA LYS A 26 9.61 -18.95 -9.10
C LYS A 26 9.37 -18.06 -7.90
N LEU A 27 8.17 -17.48 -7.81
CA LEU A 27 7.77 -16.66 -6.67
C LEU A 27 7.14 -17.54 -5.60
N TRP A 28 7.26 -17.12 -4.34
CA TRP A 28 6.59 -17.78 -3.23
C TRP A 28 5.07 -17.64 -3.36
N ASP A 29 4.38 -18.77 -3.54
CA ASP A 29 2.93 -18.89 -3.77
C ASP A 29 2.04 -18.28 -2.67
N ARG A 30 2.50 -18.32 -1.40
CA ARG A 30 1.79 -17.74 -0.26
C ARG A 30 2.29 -16.36 0.13
N ASN A 31 3.15 -15.73 -0.66
CA ASN A 31 3.64 -14.39 -0.35
C ASN A 31 2.49 -13.37 -0.42
N ALA A 32 2.00 -12.94 0.74
CA ALA A 32 0.98 -11.90 0.81
C ALA A 32 1.55 -10.48 0.71
N LYS A 33 2.87 -10.28 0.54
CA LYS A 33 3.48 -8.94 0.53
C LYS A 33 3.00 -8.14 -0.68
N LEU A 34 2.53 -6.92 -0.44
CA LEU A 34 2.17 -5.98 -1.49
C LEU A 34 3.42 -5.33 -2.09
N HIS A 35 3.36 -5.05 -3.40
CA HIS A 35 4.48 -4.51 -4.17
C HIS A 35 4.02 -3.34 -5.04
N ASP A 36 4.73 -2.22 -4.99
CA ASP A 36 4.54 -1.11 -5.93
C ASP A 36 5.40 -1.36 -7.19
N ILE A 37 4.82 -2.11 -8.12
CA ILE A 37 5.49 -2.52 -9.36
C ILE A 37 5.92 -1.32 -10.20
N GLY A 38 5.13 -0.25 -10.24
CA GLY A 38 5.43 0.95 -11.03
C GLY A 38 6.64 1.70 -10.49
N ALA A 39 6.68 1.94 -9.18
CA ALA A 39 7.83 2.59 -8.54
C ALA A 39 9.10 1.72 -8.63
N LEU A 40 8.96 0.40 -8.46
CA LEU A 40 10.07 -0.54 -8.58
C LEU A 40 10.66 -0.55 -10.00
N ALA A 41 9.81 -0.65 -11.03
CA ALA A 41 10.25 -0.62 -12.42
C ALA A 41 10.97 0.70 -12.76
N THR A 42 10.43 1.83 -12.29
CA THR A 42 11.04 3.15 -12.45
C THR A 42 12.42 3.21 -11.79
N SER A 43 12.53 2.74 -10.55
CA SER A 43 13.79 2.70 -9.81
C SER A 43 14.83 1.81 -10.51
N ILE A 44 14.43 0.63 -10.98
CA ILE A 44 15.29 -0.31 -11.71
C ILE A 44 15.78 0.32 -13.02
N ALA A 45 14.90 0.99 -13.78
CA ALA A 45 15.28 1.67 -15.02
C ALA A 45 16.32 2.77 -14.77
N LEU A 46 16.13 3.58 -13.72
CA LEU A 46 17.02 4.70 -13.39
C LEU A 46 18.38 4.24 -12.82
N HIS A 47 18.36 3.24 -11.95
CA HIS A 47 19.52 2.92 -11.12
C HIS A 47 20.20 1.59 -11.47
N GLY A 48 19.57 0.79 -12.33
CA GLY A 48 19.91 -0.60 -12.59
C GLY A 48 19.39 -1.52 -11.48
N PHE A 49 19.40 -2.82 -11.77
CA PHE A 49 19.08 -3.87 -10.83
C PHE A 49 20.28 -4.15 -9.91
N ARG A 50 20.12 -3.92 -8.60
CA ARG A 50 21.22 -3.95 -7.63
C ARG A 50 21.06 -4.92 -6.48
N ASP A 51 19.84 -5.40 -6.25
CA ASP A 51 19.52 -6.21 -5.08
C ASP A 51 18.86 -7.53 -5.54
N PRO A 52 19.67 -8.59 -5.72
CA PRO A 52 19.20 -9.86 -6.26
C PRO A 52 18.24 -10.57 -5.31
N PRO A 53 17.17 -11.23 -5.82
CA PRO A 53 16.37 -12.15 -5.02
C PRO A 53 17.22 -13.35 -4.55
N ALA A 54 16.82 -13.98 -3.46
CA ALA A 54 17.39 -15.25 -3.01
C ALA A 54 16.41 -16.40 -3.23
N TYR A 55 16.92 -17.47 -3.82
CA TYR A 55 16.21 -18.74 -3.95
C TYR A 55 16.44 -19.60 -2.71
N ASP A 56 15.36 -20.20 -2.21
CA ASP A 56 15.40 -21.15 -1.10
C ASP A 56 14.91 -22.53 -1.56
N ALA A 57 15.75 -23.54 -1.38
CA ALA A 57 15.44 -24.91 -1.81
C ALA A 57 14.31 -25.58 -1.03
N ALA A 58 14.08 -25.19 0.24
CA ALA A 58 12.97 -25.73 1.03
C ALA A 58 11.62 -25.13 0.61
N LEU A 59 11.64 -23.93 0.02
CA LEU A 59 10.48 -23.27 -0.58
C LEU A 59 10.29 -23.64 -2.07
N ASP A 60 11.35 -24.05 -2.75
CA ASP A 60 11.43 -24.15 -4.23
C ASP A 60 10.99 -22.84 -4.92
N ALA A 61 11.32 -21.71 -4.30
CA ALA A 61 10.95 -20.38 -4.78
C ALA A 61 11.86 -19.29 -4.20
N PHE A 62 11.67 -18.06 -4.68
CA PHE A 62 12.31 -16.88 -4.13
C PHE A 62 11.67 -16.50 -2.80
N VAL A 63 12.47 -16.56 -1.74
CA VAL A 63 12.04 -16.19 -0.39
C VAL A 63 12.06 -14.67 -0.18
N GLU A 64 12.90 -13.96 -0.95
CA GLU A 64 13.02 -12.51 -0.94
C GLU A 64 13.19 -11.95 -2.37
N GLY A 65 12.92 -10.65 -2.54
CA GLY A 65 13.03 -10.00 -3.84
C GLY A 65 11.90 -10.30 -4.83
N ASN A 66 10.75 -10.82 -4.36
CA ASN A 66 9.57 -11.12 -5.18
C ASN A 66 9.10 -9.88 -5.99
N GLY A 67 8.80 -8.76 -5.34
CA GLY A 67 8.32 -7.55 -6.05
C GLY A 67 9.28 -7.00 -7.11
N ARG A 68 10.61 -7.08 -6.88
CA ARG A 68 11.61 -6.67 -7.89
C ARG A 68 11.64 -7.62 -9.09
N THR A 69 11.41 -8.91 -8.83
CA THR A 69 11.31 -9.93 -9.88
C THR A 69 10.04 -9.71 -10.70
N GLU A 70 8.90 -9.45 -10.06
CA GLU A 70 7.65 -9.11 -10.73
C GLU A 70 7.79 -7.83 -11.57
N ALA A 71 8.46 -6.80 -11.04
CA ALA A 71 8.74 -5.58 -11.79
C ALA A 71 9.58 -5.86 -13.04
N LEU A 72 10.59 -6.73 -12.97
CA LEU A 72 11.35 -7.13 -14.15
C LEU A 72 10.52 -7.94 -15.16
N GLN A 73 9.68 -8.86 -14.69
CA GLN A 73 8.76 -9.62 -15.54
C GLN A 73 7.80 -8.67 -16.27
N TRP A 74 7.26 -7.68 -15.56
CA TRP A 74 6.43 -6.64 -16.15
C TRP A 74 7.19 -5.80 -17.17
N MET A 75 8.39 -5.29 -16.84
CA MET A 75 9.23 -4.51 -17.77
C MET A 75 9.54 -5.29 -19.05
N TYR A 76 9.87 -6.58 -18.92
CA TYR A 76 10.13 -7.47 -20.05
C TYR A 76 8.90 -7.66 -20.92
N ALA A 77 7.73 -7.93 -20.31
CA ALA A 77 6.46 -8.10 -21.01
C ALA A 77 6.01 -6.82 -21.75
N GLN A 78 6.36 -5.64 -21.23
CA GLN A 78 6.10 -4.35 -21.87
C GLN A 78 7.16 -3.97 -22.93
N GLY A 79 8.15 -4.83 -23.20
CA GLY A 79 9.19 -4.58 -24.19
C GLY A 79 10.10 -3.41 -23.84
N GLN A 80 10.27 -3.10 -22.56
CA GLN A 80 11.18 -2.03 -22.13
C GLN A 80 12.64 -2.39 -22.40
N GLU A 81 13.52 -1.38 -22.36
CA GLU A 81 14.96 -1.61 -22.46
C GLU A 81 15.48 -2.42 -21.27
N ARG A 82 16.42 -3.33 -21.55
CA ARG A 82 17.06 -4.16 -20.52
C ARG A 82 17.79 -3.29 -19.49
N PRO A 83 17.43 -3.37 -18.19
CA PRO A 83 18.12 -2.63 -17.16
C PRO A 83 19.57 -3.09 -16.99
N ARG A 84 20.44 -2.17 -16.55
CA ARG A 84 21.78 -2.53 -16.08
C ARG A 84 21.68 -3.56 -14.95
N GLY A 85 22.58 -4.55 -14.94
CA GLY A 85 22.58 -5.63 -13.94
C GLY A 85 21.75 -6.85 -14.34
N ILE A 86 20.97 -6.79 -15.43
CA ILE A 86 20.27 -7.93 -16.02
C ILE A 86 21.12 -8.50 -17.16
N GLY A 87 21.35 -9.81 -17.18
CA GLY A 87 22.08 -10.51 -18.24
C GLY A 87 21.22 -10.81 -19.46
N LEU A 88 21.83 -11.38 -20.50
CA LEU A 88 21.13 -11.97 -21.64
C LEU A 88 21.56 -13.43 -21.78
N ASP A 89 20.62 -14.33 -21.99
CA ASP A 89 20.91 -15.69 -22.42
C ASP A 89 21.50 -15.65 -23.83
N ALA A 90 22.68 -16.25 -24.00
CA ALA A 90 23.42 -16.18 -25.27
C ALA A 90 22.74 -16.93 -26.42
N LYS A 91 21.79 -17.83 -26.14
CA LYS A 91 21.08 -18.63 -27.13
C LYS A 91 19.70 -18.08 -27.46
N THR A 92 18.93 -17.70 -26.44
CA THR A 92 17.54 -17.26 -26.60
C THR A 92 17.41 -15.74 -26.64
N GLY A 93 18.40 -15.00 -26.14
CA GLY A 93 18.31 -13.55 -25.94
C GLY A 93 17.36 -13.16 -24.79
N GLU A 94 16.89 -14.12 -23.99
CA GLU A 94 16.05 -13.86 -22.83
C GLU A 94 16.82 -13.10 -21.75
N TRP A 95 16.12 -12.28 -20.97
CA TRP A 95 16.73 -11.63 -19.81
C TRP A 95 17.09 -12.66 -18.75
N CYS A 96 18.31 -12.55 -18.20
CA CYS A 96 18.75 -13.35 -17.07
C CYS A 96 18.89 -12.47 -15.83
N ILE A 97 18.26 -12.84 -14.73
CA ILE A 97 18.31 -12.11 -13.47
C ILE A 97 19.40 -12.71 -12.56
N PRO A 98 20.18 -11.89 -11.83
CA PRO A 98 21.07 -12.40 -10.81
C PRO A 98 20.26 -12.87 -9.60
N VAL A 99 20.55 -14.06 -9.08
CA VAL A 99 19.86 -14.69 -7.96
C VAL A 99 20.88 -15.24 -6.98
N LEU A 100 20.64 -15.03 -5.69
CA LEU A 100 21.41 -15.62 -4.61
C LEU A 100 20.94 -17.05 -4.33
N PHE A 101 21.89 -17.95 -4.09
CA PHE A 101 21.64 -19.34 -3.75
C PHE A 101 22.52 -19.78 -2.59
N GLY A 102 22.02 -20.75 -1.82
CA GLY A 102 22.69 -21.28 -0.63
C GLY A 102 22.10 -20.68 0.65
N VAL A 103 22.56 -21.18 1.80
CA VAL A 103 21.99 -20.84 3.12
C VAL A 103 20.48 -21.14 3.17
N ASP A 104 20.08 -22.27 2.57
CA ASP A 104 18.68 -22.66 2.49
C ASP A 104 18.07 -22.93 3.89
N ALA A 105 16.80 -22.60 4.05
CA ALA A 105 16.08 -22.88 5.27
C ALA A 105 15.98 -24.39 5.53
N ARG A 106 15.92 -24.77 6.81
CA ARG A 106 15.79 -26.17 7.22
C ARG A 106 14.41 -26.78 6.92
N SER A 107 13.43 -25.95 6.61
CA SER A 107 12.06 -26.36 6.27
C SER A 107 11.34 -25.22 5.55
N ARG A 108 10.27 -25.56 4.82
CA ARG A 108 9.39 -24.57 4.19
C ARG A 108 8.89 -23.52 5.19
N LEU A 109 8.42 -23.95 6.36
CA LEU A 109 7.94 -23.04 7.40
C LEU A 109 9.04 -22.09 7.90
N ALA A 110 10.29 -22.55 7.99
CA ALA A 110 11.42 -21.68 8.33
C ALA A 110 11.72 -20.65 7.22
N ALA A 111 11.59 -21.03 5.94
CA ALA A 111 11.73 -20.11 4.81
C ALA A 111 10.62 -19.03 4.84
N GLU A 112 9.36 -19.44 5.04
CA GLU A 112 8.22 -18.51 5.11
C GLU A 112 8.36 -17.50 6.26
N ARG A 113 8.81 -17.96 7.44
CA ARG A 113 9.11 -17.07 8.58
C ARG A 113 10.22 -16.08 8.27
N TYR A 114 11.29 -16.55 7.62
CA TYR A 114 12.37 -15.68 7.17
C TYR A 114 11.87 -14.62 6.18
N GLY A 115 11.02 -15.00 5.22
CA GLY A 115 10.42 -14.06 4.27
C GLY A 115 9.62 -12.96 4.97
N ILE A 116 8.86 -13.30 6.02
CA ILE A 116 8.16 -12.30 6.84
C ILE A 116 9.15 -11.41 7.58
N ASP A 117 10.14 -11.99 8.26
CA ASP A 117 11.17 -11.25 9.01
C ASP A 117 11.96 -10.30 8.11
N HIS A 118 12.36 -10.74 6.91
CA HIS A 118 13.09 -9.93 5.95
C HIS A 118 12.30 -8.68 5.54
N ASN A 119 10.98 -8.78 5.41
CA ASN A 119 10.14 -7.63 5.07
C ASN A 119 9.87 -6.74 6.29
N ASN A 120 9.52 -7.35 7.41
CA ASN A 120 9.08 -6.64 8.61
C ASN A 120 10.23 -5.89 9.31
N LEU A 121 11.42 -6.50 9.39
CA LEU A 121 12.57 -5.91 10.09
C LEU A 121 13.16 -4.69 9.35
N VAL A 122 12.90 -4.55 8.04
CA VAL A 122 13.25 -3.32 7.30
C VAL A 122 12.49 -2.10 7.84
N LEU A 123 11.27 -2.30 8.33
CA LEU A 123 10.43 -1.24 8.88
C LEU A 123 10.55 -1.10 10.40
N ALA A 124 10.96 -2.16 11.11
CA ALA A 124 10.97 -2.21 12.58
C ALA A 124 11.80 -1.09 13.27
N GLY A 125 12.71 -0.42 12.56
CA GLY A 125 13.42 0.76 13.07
C GLY A 125 12.60 2.06 13.12
N GLY A 126 11.36 2.05 12.63
CA GLY A 126 10.49 3.23 12.52
C GLY A 126 9.33 3.30 13.53
N ASP A 127 9.37 2.51 14.61
CA ASP A 127 8.33 2.46 15.67
C ASP A 127 6.91 2.15 15.16
N PHE A 128 6.78 1.40 14.07
CA PHE A 128 5.48 0.98 13.52
C PHE A 128 4.80 -0.07 14.39
N THR A 129 3.48 0.03 14.54
CA THR A 129 2.67 -1.00 15.20
C THR A 129 2.48 -2.22 14.30
N ALA A 130 2.05 -3.36 14.87
CA ALA A 130 1.66 -4.53 14.08
C ALA A 130 0.61 -4.22 13.01
N ILE A 131 -0.35 -3.35 13.31
CA ILE A 131 -1.40 -2.91 12.38
C ILE A 131 -0.80 -2.09 11.23
N ASP A 132 0.16 -1.20 11.53
CA ASP A 132 0.85 -0.43 10.50
C ASP A 132 1.71 -1.32 9.60
N MET A 133 2.41 -2.29 10.19
CA MET A 133 3.20 -3.26 9.45
C MET A 133 2.32 -4.11 8.54
N ALA A 134 1.12 -4.53 9.01
CA ALA A 134 0.18 -5.33 8.23
C ALA A 134 -0.33 -4.63 6.97
N LYS A 135 -0.34 -3.29 6.89
CA LYS A 135 -0.70 -2.53 5.67
C LYS A 135 0.22 -2.82 4.48
N ASN A 136 1.41 -3.35 4.75
CA ASN A 136 2.34 -3.78 3.70
C ASN A 136 1.96 -5.12 3.06
N TRP A 137 0.92 -5.77 3.57
CA TRP A 137 0.51 -7.11 3.20
C TRP A 137 -0.95 -7.14 2.75
N GLY A 138 -1.27 -8.10 1.89
CA GLY A 138 -2.60 -8.41 1.44
C GLY A 138 -3.37 -9.28 2.43
N PRO A 139 -4.62 -9.65 2.10
CA PRO A 139 -5.56 -10.29 3.03
C PRO A 139 -5.10 -11.65 3.56
N GLY A 140 -4.19 -12.35 2.85
CA GLY A 140 -3.66 -13.64 3.30
C GLY A 140 -2.71 -13.57 4.51
N TYR A 141 -2.21 -12.38 4.87
CA TYR A 141 -1.19 -12.24 5.92
C TYR A 141 -1.67 -12.69 7.29
N LEU A 142 -2.88 -12.28 7.70
CA LEU A 142 -3.43 -12.64 9.01
C LEU A 142 -3.53 -14.15 9.17
N GLN A 143 -4.02 -14.85 8.15
CA GLN A 143 -4.11 -16.30 8.15
C GLN A 143 -2.72 -16.95 8.31
N ILE A 144 -1.71 -16.46 7.58
CA ILE A 144 -0.34 -17.00 7.66
C ILE A 144 0.23 -16.85 9.07
N VAL A 145 0.11 -15.67 9.70
CA VAL A 145 0.65 -15.47 11.05
C VAL A 145 -0.13 -16.22 12.13
N GLN A 146 -1.44 -16.44 11.95
CA GLN A 146 -2.25 -17.28 12.83
C GLN A 146 -1.81 -18.75 12.78
N GLU A 147 -1.64 -19.31 11.58
CA GLU A 147 -1.15 -20.69 11.42
C GLU A 147 0.26 -20.86 12.04
N MET A 148 1.13 -19.86 11.89
CA MET A 148 2.45 -19.84 12.53
C MET A 148 2.37 -19.74 14.07
N ALA A 149 1.41 -18.99 14.60
CA ALA A 149 1.14 -18.90 16.04
C ALA A 149 0.67 -20.25 16.59
N GLU A 150 -0.26 -20.91 15.91
CA GLU A 150 -0.76 -22.25 16.26
C GLU A 150 0.37 -23.29 16.26
N ALA A 151 1.27 -23.20 15.28
CA ALA A 151 2.46 -24.04 15.19
C ALA A 151 3.55 -23.68 16.23
N LYS A 152 3.37 -22.61 17.02
CA LYS A 152 4.37 -22.06 17.95
C LYS A 152 5.70 -21.72 17.26
N GLN A 153 5.62 -21.26 16.02
CA GLN A 153 6.77 -20.90 15.19
C GLN A 153 6.52 -19.54 14.54
N LEU A 154 6.27 -18.51 15.35
CA LEU A 154 6.14 -17.14 14.86
C LEU A 154 7.47 -16.60 14.29
N PRO A 155 7.44 -15.74 13.26
CA PRO A 155 8.60 -14.95 12.85
C PRO A 155 9.18 -14.14 14.02
N VAL A 156 10.46 -13.79 13.97
CA VAL A 156 11.10 -12.97 15.03
C VAL A 156 10.44 -11.60 15.17
N SER A 157 9.99 -11.05 14.04
CA SER A 157 9.36 -9.75 13.92
C SER A 157 7.89 -9.69 14.35
N VAL A 158 7.30 -10.81 14.77
CA VAL A 158 5.87 -10.89 15.16
C VAL A 158 5.74 -11.58 16.50
N GLN A 159 5.16 -10.88 17.48
CA GLN A 159 4.85 -11.41 18.80
C GLN A 159 3.41 -11.94 18.88
N ALA A 160 3.10 -12.69 19.94
CA ALA A 160 1.75 -13.23 20.13
C ALA A 160 0.70 -12.12 20.31
N GLU A 161 1.09 -11.03 20.97
CA GLU A 161 0.28 -9.83 21.17
C GLU A 161 -0.03 -9.14 19.84
N ASP A 162 0.90 -9.14 18.90
CA ASP A 162 0.71 -8.59 17.55
C ASP A 162 -0.38 -9.35 16.80
N VAL A 163 -0.36 -10.68 16.87
CA VAL A 163 -1.40 -11.53 16.25
C VAL A 163 -2.76 -11.22 16.86
N GLN A 164 -2.85 -11.06 18.19
CA GLN A 164 -4.10 -10.69 18.86
C GLN A 164 -4.60 -9.31 18.40
N ALA A 165 -3.71 -8.32 18.30
CA ALA A 165 -4.06 -6.98 17.82
C ALA A 165 -4.58 -7.01 16.37
N LEU A 166 -3.98 -7.81 15.50
CA LEU A 166 -4.44 -7.98 14.12
C LEU A 166 -5.82 -8.64 14.04
N VAL A 167 -6.07 -9.66 14.86
CA VAL A 167 -7.39 -10.31 14.95
C VAL A 167 -8.45 -9.34 15.46
N ALA A 168 -8.15 -8.60 16.53
CA ALA A 168 -9.06 -7.61 17.09
C ALA A 168 -9.42 -6.54 16.04
N ASN A 169 -8.42 -6.00 15.34
CA ASN A 169 -8.64 -5.03 14.27
C ASN A 169 -9.48 -5.62 13.12
N ALA A 170 -9.25 -6.86 12.71
CA ALA A 170 -10.05 -7.52 11.67
C ALA A 170 -11.51 -7.72 12.09
N LEU A 171 -11.76 -8.09 13.35
CA LEU A 171 -13.11 -8.22 13.90
C LEU A 171 -13.82 -6.88 13.99
N GLU A 172 -13.14 -5.82 14.43
CA GLU A 172 -13.68 -4.46 14.44
C GLU A 172 -14.04 -3.98 13.02
N GLN A 173 -13.19 -4.26 12.03
CA GLN A 173 -13.48 -3.93 10.63
C GLN A 173 -14.70 -4.71 10.10
N ALA A 174 -14.79 -6.01 10.36
CA ALA A 174 -15.93 -6.82 9.94
C ALA A 174 -17.24 -6.36 10.60
N GLN A 175 -17.20 -6.00 11.89
CA GLN A 175 -18.38 -5.46 12.60
C GLN A 175 -18.78 -4.08 12.08
N ALA A 176 -17.81 -3.24 11.71
CA ALA A 176 -18.10 -1.96 11.07
C ALA A 176 -18.74 -2.15 9.67
N GLU A 177 -18.29 -3.14 8.90
CA GLU A 177 -18.88 -3.51 7.61
C GLU A 177 -20.30 -4.09 7.76
N GLU A 178 -20.56 -4.97 8.73
CA GLU A 178 -21.91 -5.52 8.98
C GLU A 178 -22.89 -4.49 9.55
N ALA A 179 -22.41 -3.52 10.32
CA ALA A 179 -23.20 -2.38 10.78
C ALA A 179 -23.54 -1.39 9.66
N THR A 180 -22.98 -1.60 8.46
CA THR A 180 -23.21 -0.82 7.27
C THR A 180 -24.22 -1.55 6.38
N PRO A 181 -25.44 -1.01 6.14
CA PRO A 181 -26.36 -1.65 5.20
C PRO A 181 -25.71 -1.75 3.81
N PRO A 182 -26.02 -2.78 3.01
CA PRO A 182 -25.40 -2.96 1.71
C PRO A 182 -25.69 -1.74 0.84
N SER A 183 -24.67 -0.93 0.63
CA SER A 183 -24.63 0.07 -0.43
C SER A 183 -24.52 -0.71 -1.73
N ASP A 184 -25.55 -0.63 -2.59
CA ASP A 184 -25.37 -1.14 -3.94
C ASP A 184 -24.19 -0.35 -4.57
N GLY A 185 -23.29 -1.04 -5.26
CA GLY A 185 -22.06 -0.45 -5.79
C GLY A 185 -22.27 0.67 -6.83
N SER A 186 -23.47 1.23 -6.97
CA SER A 186 -23.78 2.35 -7.84
C SER A 186 -22.97 3.60 -7.47
N LEU A 187 -22.73 3.86 -6.18
CA LEU A 187 -21.97 5.03 -5.72
C LEU A 187 -20.48 4.97 -6.14
N LEU A 188 -19.88 3.78 -6.17
CA LEU A 188 -18.51 3.59 -6.67
C LEU A 188 -18.44 3.54 -8.20
N ALA A 189 -19.48 3.05 -8.87
CA ALA A 189 -19.58 3.08 -10.33
C ALA A 189 -19.68 4.52 -10.87
N LEU A 190 -20.26 5.45 -10.10
CA LEU A 190 -20.29 6.88 -10.39
C LEU A 190 -18.93 7.58 -10.21
N ALA A 191 -18.02 7.02 -9.40
CA ALA A 191 -16.73 7.61 -9.08
C ALA A 191 -15.60 7.31 -10.10
N ASN A 192 -15.85 6.46 -11.10
CA ASN A 192 -14.84 6.05 -12.09
C ASN A 192 -14.78 6.95 -13.34
N VAL A 193 -15.18 8.21 -13.23
CA VAL A 193 -15.09 9.20 -14.31
C VAL A 193 -13.83 10.04 -14.10
N VAL A 194 -13.02 10.16 -15.14
CA VAL A 194 -11.86 11.06 -15.24
C VAL A 194 -12.19 12.40 -14.56
N ILE A 195 -11.50 12.76 -13.49
CA ILE A 195 -11.71 14.03 -12.78
C ILE A 195 -11.30 15.16 -13.73
N GLY A 196 -12.27 15.74 -14.43
CA GLY A 196 -12.11 16.97 -15.20
C GLY A 196 -11.97 18.18 -14.29
N ASP A 197 -11.89 19.39 -14.84
CA ASP A 197 -11.93 20.61 -14.03
C ASP A 197 -13.31 20.78 -13.36
N PRO A 198 -13.35 21.31 -12.12
CA PRO A 198 -14.61 21.46 -11.41
C PRO A 198 -15.48 22.51 -12.11
N VAL A 199 -16.77 22.23 -12.22
CA VAL A 199 -17.75 23.13 -12.83
C VAL A 199 -18.08 24.26 -11.85
N HIS A 200 -18.13 23.97 -10.55
CA HIS A 200 -18.31 25.00 -9.52
C HIS A 200 -17.00 25.70 -9.17
N THR A 201 -16.99 27.02 -9.33
CA THR A 201 -15.88 27.87 -8.91
C THR A 201 -16.06 28.25 -7.45
N VAL A 202 -15.10 27.83 -6.62
CA VAL A 202 -15.00 28.20 -5.20
C VAL A 202 -13.79 29.13 -5.04
N VAL A 203 -13.87 30.06 -4.09
CA VAL A 203 -12.72 30.89 -3.68
C VAL A 203 -12.51 30.81 -2.17
N ALA A 204 -11.30 31.12 -1.72
CA ALA A 204 -10.97 31.16 -0.29
C ALA A 204 -11.90 32.16 0.45
N GLY A 205 -12.41 31.74 1.59
CA GLY A 205 -13.41 32.43 2.40
C GLY A 205 -14.86 32.04 2.09
N ASP A 206 -15.12 31.31 1.00
CA ASP A 206 -16.47 30.86 0.68
C ASP A 206 -17.02 29.86 1.71
N ILE A 207 -18.31 30.00 2.02
CA ILE A 207 -19.08 29.06 2.81
C ILE A 207 -20.24 28.55 1.94
N TRP A 208 -20.34 27.23 1.81
CA TRP A 208 -21.35 26.56 1.01
C TRP A 208 -22.14 25.59 1.87
N HIS A 209 -23.46 25.61 1.70
CA HIS A 209 -24.35 24.55 2.09
C HIS A 209 -24.25 23.38 1.11
N VAL A 210 -24.12 22.18 1.65
CA VAL A 210 -24.06 20.91 0.91
C VAL A 210 -25.03 19.95 1.58
N GLY A 211 -26.30 20.02 1.20
CA GLY A 211 -27.41 19.49 1.99
C GLY A 211 -27.44 20.10 3.40
N ASP A 212 -27.45 19.24 4.42
CA ASP A 212 -27.38 19.66 5.82
C ASP A 212 -25.95 20.01 6.29
N HIS A 213 -24.94 19.78 5.45
CA HIS A 213 -23.53 20.02 5.75
C HIS A 213 -23.09 21.43 5.37
N LEU A 214 -21.91 21.81 5.86
CA LEU A 214 -21.19 23.01 5.47
C LEU A 214 -19.84 22.66 4.86
N LEU A 215 -19.53 23.25 3.71
CA LEU A 215 -18.22 23.28 3.09
C LEU A 215 -17.65 24.69 3.20
N ILE A 216 -16.51 24.82 3.86
CA ILE A 216 -15.83 26.09 4.11
C ILE A 216 -14.47 26.04 3.43
N CYS A 217 -14.27 26.94 2.46
CA CYS A 217 -13.01 27.06 1.74
C CYS A 217 -12.02 27.92 2.53
N ALA A 218 -11.36 27.35 3.53
CA ALA A 218 -10.49 28.09 4.44
C ALA A 218 -9.29 27.24 4.89
N ASP A 219 -8.23 27.89 5.36
CA ASP A 219 -7.10 27.20 5.96
C ASP A 219 -7.52 26.49 7.27
N VAL A 220 -7.19 25.21 7.36
CA VAL A 220 -7.56 24.37 8.51
C VAL A 220 -6.85 24.83 9.79
N MET A 221 -5.69 25.45 9.70
CA MET A 221 -4.85 25.80 10.85
C MET A 221 -4.95 27.28 11.20
N THR A 222 -4.99 28.17 10.22
CA THR A 222 -4.92 29.63 10.44
C THR A 222 -6.27 30.32 10.39
N ASP A 223 -7.24 29.80 9.63
CA ASP A 223 -8.55 30.42 9.44
C ASP A 223 -9.63 29.80 10.36
N TRP A 224 -9.21 29.20 11.47
CA TRP A 224 -10.13 28.62 12.45
C TRP A 224 -11.22 29.55 12.99
N PRO A 225 -11.04 30.88 13.10
CA PRO A 225 -12.13 31.76 13.49
C PRO A 225 -13.31 31.75 12.51
N ILE A 226 -13.09 31.34 11.25
CA ILE A 226 -14.14 31.23 10.22
C ILE A 226 -14.98 29.97 10.46
N TRP A 227 -14.35 28.81 10.70
CA TRP A 227 -15.06 27.53 10.74
C TRP A 227 -15.39 27.03 12.16
N ALA A 228 -14.63 27.40 13.18
CA ALA A 228 -14.86 26.95 14.56
C ALA A 228 -16.26 27.31 15.11
N PRO A 229 -16.87 28.47 14.80
CA PRO A 229 -18.22 28.79 15.26
C PRO A 229 -19.29 27.80 14.80
N TYR A 230 -19.05 27.03 13.73
CA TYR A 230 -19.99 26.05 13.20
C TYR A 230 -19.90 24.67 13.86
N LEU A 231 -18.88 24.43 14.70
CA LEU A 231 -18.71 23.20 15.45
C LEU A 231 -19.52 23.20 16.75
N GLN A 232 -20.83 23.33 16.64
CA GLN A 232 -21.74 23.37 17.79
C GLN A 232 -22.70 22.18 17.80
N GLY A 233 -22.81 21.51 18.94
CA GLY A 233 -23.70 20.36 19.16
C GLY A 233 -22.97 19.01 19.16
N ASP A 234 -23.63 18.00 19.71
CA ASP A 234 -23.05 16.65 19.88
C ASP A 234 -23.07 15.81 18.60
N ASP A 235 -23.82 16.25 17.58
CA ASP A 235 -24.02 15.55 16.30
C ASP A 235 -23.31 16.24 15.11
N VAL A 236 -22.25 17.01 15.38
CA VAL A 236 -21.45 17.70 14.35
C VAL A 236 -20.06 17.07 14.24
N LEU A 237 -19.69 16.63 13.04
CA LEU A 237 -18.36 16.15 12.72
C LEU A 237 -17.52 17.25 12.08
N PHE A 238 -16.33 17.46 12.64
CA PHE A 238 -15.28 18.24 12.00
C PHE A 238 -14.53 17.37 10.98
N VAL A 239 -14.44 17.84 9.74
CA VAL A 239 -13.78 17.12 8.64
C VAL A 239 -12.71 18.02 8.02
N PRO A 240 -11.47 18.00 8.56
CA PRO A 240 -10.36 18.77 7.99
C PRO A 240 -9.86 18.13 6.69
N TYR A 241 -9.47 18.97 5.72
CA TYR A 241 -9.00 18.55 4.39
C TYR A 241 -10.00 17.63 3.67
N ALA A 242 -11.27 18.01 3.69
CA ALA A 242 -12.35 17.18 3.15
C ALA A 242 -12.15 16.84 1.67
N GLY A 243 -12.30 15.57 1.29
CA GLY A 243 -12.28 15.12 -0.10
C GLY A 243 -13.67 15.13 -0.76
N PRO A 244 -13.77 15.00 -2.11
CA PRO A 244 -15.01 15.07 -2.88
C PRO A 244 -16.16 14.17 -2.40
N PHE A 245 -15.83 13.03 -1.80
CA PHE A 245 -16.81 12.05 -1.33
C PHE A 245 -17.16 12.16 0.15
N ALA A 246 -16.56 13.09 0.89
CA ALA A 246 -16.83 13.26 2.33
C ALA A 246 -18.33 13.48 2.66
N PRO A 247 -19.08 14.37 1.99
CA PRO A 247 -20.52 14.56 2.25
C PRO A 247 -21.39 13.41 1.70
N LEU A 248 -20.78 12.39 1.08
CA LEU A 248 -21.47 11.24 0.48
C LEU A 248 -21.25 9.95 1.28
N THR A 249 -20.58 10.05 2.43
CA THR A 249 -20.33 8.90 3.29
C THR A 249 -21.57 8.58 4.13
N ILE A 250 -21.67 7.34 4.59
CA ILE A 250 -22.75 6.90 5.49
C ILE A 250 -22.74 7.68 6.82
N ARG A 251 -21.57 8.20 7.23
CA ARG A 251 -21.48 9.12 8.38
C ARG A 251 -22.20 10.44 8.13
N ALA A 252 -22.26 10.90 6.88
CA ALA A 252 -22.94 12.13 6.48
C ALA A 252 -24.48 11.99 6.59
N GLU A 253 -25.02 10.78 6.48
CA GLU A 253 -26.45 10.54 6.70
C GLU A 253 -26.87 10.70 8.18
N ARG A 254 -25.91 10.50 9.10
CA ARG A 254 -26.18 10.50 10.55
C ARG A 254 -25.74 11.79 11.24
N TYR A 255 -24.69 12.43 10.74
CA TYR A 255 -24.07 13.58 11.37
C TYR A 255 -24.00 14.75 10.40
N ARG A 256 -24.25 15.95 10.94
CA ARG A 256 -23.93 17.17 10.22
C ARG A 256 -22.41 17.31 10.14
N MET A 257 -21.90 17.74 8.99
CA MET A 257 -20.46 17.85 8.76
C MET A 257 -20.08 19.30 8.54
N VAL A 258 -18.97 19.71 9.16
CA VAL A 258 -18.26 20.95 8.85
C VAL A 258 -16.98 20.54 8.13
N LEU A 259 -17.04 20.62 6.80
CA LEU A 259 -15.99 20.27 5.87
C LEU A 259 -15.11 21.50 5.66
N VAL A 260 -13.84 21.42 6.02
CA VAL A 260 -12.88 22.52 5.80
C VAL A 260 -11.86 22.07 4.75
N GLN A 261 -11.83 22.77 3.62
CA GLN A 261 -10.97 22.43 2.49
C GLN A 261 -10.25 23.70 1.99
N PRO A 262 -8.94 23.84 2.21
CA PRO A 262 -8.20 25.03 1.78
C PRO A 262 -8.03 25.15 0.27
N ASP A 263 -8.09 24.04 -0.47
CA ASP A 263 -7.94 24.03 -1.92
C ASP A 263 -9.29 24.29 -2.62
N PRO A 264 -9.48 25.46 -3.27
CA PRO A 264 -10.74 25.78 -3.93
C PRO A 264 -11.06 24.83 -5.10
N TYR A 265 -10.06 24.20 -5.71
CA TYR A 265 -10.25 23.20 -6.75
C TYR A 265 -10.93 21.95 -6.19
N ILE A 266 -10.45 21.44 -5.06
CA ILE A 266 -11.04 20.29 -4.37
C ILE A 266 -12.43 20.65 -3.83
N ALA A 267 -12.59 21.87 -3.29
CA ALA A 267 -13.89 22.36 -2.85
C ALA A 267 -14.92 22.39 -3.99
N GLY A 268 -14.54 22.84 -5.19
CA GLY A 268 -15.39 22.76 -6.38
C GLY A 268 -15.81 21.33 -6.72
N HIS A 269 -14.89 20.37 -6.60
CA HIS A 269 -15.19 18.95 -6.83
C HIS A 269 -16.14 18.35 -5.80
N ILE A 270 -16.06 18.77 -4.53
CA ILE A 270 -17.04 18.37 -3.50
C ILE A 270 -18.45 18.80 -3.91
N LEU A 271 -18.60 20.05 -4.38
CA LEU A 271 -19.88 20.57 -4.86
C LEU A 271 -20.38 19.82 -6.09
N ASP A 272 -19.51 19.60 -7.08
CA ASP A 272 -19.86 18.86 -8.30
C ASP A 272 -20.36 17.45 -8.00
N ARG A 273 -19.62 16.69 -7.17
CA ARG A 273 -20.02 15.33 -6.82
C ARG A 273 -21.36 15.30 -6.09
N TYR A 274 -21.60 16.27 -5.20
CA TYR A 274 -22.87 16.35 -4.50
C TYR A 274 -24.04 16.68 -5.46
N VAL A 275 -23.83 17.63 -6.37
CA VAL A 275 -24.82 18.02 -7.39
C VAL A 275 -25.12 16.90 -8.38
N GLU A 276 -24.13 16.09 -8.76
CA GLU A 276 -24.35 14.94 -9.64
C GLU A 276 -25.32 13.91 -9.04
N LEU A 277 -25.28 13.73 -7.72
CA LEU A 277 -26.09 12.73 -7.03
C LEU A 277 -27.45 13.28 -6.58
N TYR A 278 -27.49 14.51 -6.10
CA TYR A 278 -28.68 15.09 -5.45
C TYR A 278 -29.30 16.27 -6.21
N GLY A 279 -28.70 16.67 -7.33
CA GLY A 279 -29.15 17.81 -8.13
C GLY A 279 -28.64 19.16 -7.62
N ARG A 280 -28.84 20.21 -8.42
CA ARG A 280 -28.35 21.57 -8.13
C ARG A 280 -28.98 22.20 -6.89
N ASP A 281 -30.20 21.83 -6.56
CA ASP A 281 -30.92 22.36 -5.40
C ASP A 281 -30.35 21.85 -4.07
N GLY A 282 -29.43 20.87 -4.12
CA GLY A 282 -28.74 20.33 -2.95
C GLY A 282 -27.56 21.18 -2.45
N ILE A 283 -27.18 22.24 -3.15
CA ILE A 283 -26.10 23.14 -2.71
C ILE A 283 -26.56 24.61 -2.69
N GLY A 284 -25.97 25.41 -1.81
CA GLY A 284 -26.22 26.85 -1.70
C GLY A 284 -24.98 27.59 -1.21
N LYS A 285 -24.84 28.86 -1.58
CA LYS A 285 -23.72 29.70 -1.11
C LYS A 285 -24.27 30.75 -0.15
N ASP A 286 -23.57 30.95 0.96
CA ASP A 286 -23.83 32.03 1.94
C ASP A 286 -23.24 33.38 1.49
#